data_AF-A0A6L3JAK9-F1
#
_entry.id   AF-A0A6L3JAK9-F1
#
_cell.length_a   1.000
_cell.length_b   1.000
_cell.length_c   1.000
_cell.angle_alpha   90.00
_cell.angle_beta   90.00
_cell.angle_gamma   90.00
#
_symmetry.space_group_name_H-M   'P 1'
#
loop_
_entity.id
_entity.type
_entity.pdbx_description
1 polymer ?
#
loop_
_entity_poly.entity_id
_entity_poly.type
_entity_poly.pdbx_seq_one_letter_code
_entity_poly.pdbx_strand_id
1 'polypeptide(L)'
;DGDEWGYGKDKREVEVYYGGDETIPAGKDSNWGEYWWNASNTGYSMRKFLDPSYDATGTTMHTTPWFFIRLSEIYLNYAECQIELGNNSEALEYINKVRTRALLPPATGEDIRAEYEYERQIELVFEGQRWFDLRRWKKMYEEYSKPIYGVTIGKFKNEDGTYRKEYWTDNIVSTRVFNNDKLYWVPVPRWELNKSKLIDAAPYE
;
A
#
# COMPACT_ATOMS: atom_id res chain seq x y z
N ASP A 1 -0.48 16.90 -0.85
CA ASP A 1 -0.65 18.20 -0.16
C ASP A 1 -1.83 18.91 -0.80
N GLY A 2 -2.74 19.49 -0.01
CA GLY A 2 -3.98 20.08 -0.53
C GLY A 2 -5.12 19.11 -0.86
N ASP A 3 -5.04 17.85 -0.40
CA ASP A 3 -6.21 16.96 -0.48
C ASP A 3 -7.28 17.42 0.52
N GLU A 4 -8.53 17.44 0.08
CA GLU A 4 -9.68 17.81 0.91
C GLU A 4 -10.32 16.57 1.56
N TRP A 5 -10.67 16.70 2.83
CA TRP A 5 -11.53 15.77 3.56
C TRP A 5 -12.90 16.40 3.81
N GLY A 6 -13.95 15.57 3.77
CA GLY A 6 -15.32 15.99 4.04
C GLY A 6 -16.17 16.15 2.77
N TYR A 7 -17.46 16.42 2.97
CA TYR A 7 -18.45 16.58 1.90
C TYR A 7 -19.11 17.96 1.97
N GLY A 8 -19.43 18.53 0.81
CA GLY A 8 -20.14 19.82 0.72
C GLY A 8 -19.41 20.95 1.46
N LYS A 9 -20.14 21.60 2.38
CA LYS A 9 -19.63 22.75 3.17
C LYS A 9 -18.60 22.37 4.24
N ASP A 10 -18.51 21.09 4.59
CA ASP A 10 -17.61 20.59 5.64
C ASP A 10 -16.24 20.16 5.07
N LYS A 11 -16.02 20.42 3.77
CA LYS A 11 -14.72 20.24 3.12
C LYS A 11 -13.66 21.10 3.79
N ARG A 12 -12.56 20.46 4.17
CA ARG A 12 -11.35 21.11 4.68
C ARG A 12 -10.11 20.41 4.16
N GLU A 13 -8.98 21.09 4.19
CA GLU A 13 -7.70 20.45 3.90
C GLU A 13 -7.37 19.39 4.97
N VAL A 14 -6.75 18.29 4.53
CA VAL A 14 -6.16 17.27 5.41
C VAL A 14 -4.87 17.81 6.02
N GLU A 15 -4.78 17.75 7.35
CA GLU A 15 -3.68 18.35 8.12
C GLU A 15 -2.90 17.29 8.88
N VAL A 16 -1.88 16.71 8.22
CA VAL A 16 -1.04 15.61 8.77
C VAL A 16 0.31 16.09 9.33
N TYR A 17 0.43 17.39 9.66
CA TYR A 17 1.68 17.99 10.14
C TYR A 17 1.70 18.16 11.66
N TYR A 18 2.89 18.16 12.27
CA TYR A 18 3.08 18.67 13.63
C TYR A 18 3.43 20.17 13.61
N GLY A 19 3.14 20.85 14.72
CA GLY A 19 3.52 22.25 14.93
C GLY A 19 5.00 22.37 15.25
N GLY A 20 5.79 22.99 14.36
CA GLY A 20 7.22 23.17 14.54
C GLY A 20 7.61 24.28 15.52
N ASP A 21 6.66 25.16 15.84
CA ASP A 21 6.79 26.29 16.76
C ASP A 21 5.64 26.26 17.78
N GLU A 22 5.85 26.74 19.02
CA GLU A 22 4.83 26.74 20.10
C GLU A 22 3.52 27.47 19.71
N THR A 23 3.59 28.36 18.72
CA THR A 23 2.43 29.14 18.24
C THR A 23 1.60 28.42 17.17
N ILE A 24 2.08 27.31 16.62
CA ILE A 24 1.41 26.57 15.55
C ILE A 24 0.79 25.31 16.15
N PRO A 25 -0.56 25.20 16.17
CA PRO A 25 -1.18 23.96 16.59
C PRO A 25 -0.85 22.84 15.59
N ALA A 26 -0.71 21.62 16.08
CA ALA A 26 -0.57 20.45 15.22
C ALA A 26 -1.83 20.27 14.34
N GLY A 27 -1.62 19.73 13.15
CA GLY A 27 -2.71 19.40 12.23
C GLY A 27 -3.66 18.37 12.82
N LYS A 28 -4.95 18.53 12.53
CA LYS A 28 -6.04 17.70 13.11
C LYS A 28 -5.93 16.21 12.79
N ASP A 29 -5.29 15.87 11.67
CA ASP A 29 -5.15 14.49 11.17
C ASP A 29 -3.76 13.91 11.48
N SER A 30 -2.95 14.64 12.24
CA SER A 30 -1.65 14.18 12.73
C SER A 30 -1.78 13.44 14.06
N ASN A 31 -0.82 12.58 14.36
CA ASN A 31 -0.66 11.91 15.66
C ASN A 31 -0.22 12.88 16.78
N TRP A 32 -0.09 14.17 16.50
CA TRP A 32 0.10 15.25 17.48
C TRP A 32 -1.16 16.12 17.64
N GLY A 33 -2.20 15.86 16.85
CA GLY A 33 -3.47 16.56 16.92
C GLY A 33 -4.38 16.04 18.04
N GLU A 34 -5.58 16.61 18.12
CA GLU A 34 -6.61 16.25 19.11
C GLU A 34 -6.98 14.76 19.06
N TYR A 35 -7.06 14.18 17.85
CA TYR A 35 -7.46 12.79 17.61
C TYR A 35 -6.26 11.88 17.31
N TRP A 36 -5.16 12.05 18.06
CA TRP A 36 -3.89 11.34 17.84
C TRP A 36 -4.01 9.81 17.73
N TRP A 37 -4.96 9.21 18.46
CA TRP A 37 -5.19 7.76 18.49
C TRP A 37 -5.79 7.21 17.19
N ASN A 38 -6.32 8.07 16.32
CA ASN A 38 -6.90 7.71 15.03
C ASN A 38 -6.10 8.27 13.84
N ALA A 39 -4.89 8.79 14.08
CA ALA A 39 -4.04 9.34 13.03
C ALA A 39 -3.30 8.24 12.26
N SER A 40 -2.87 8.55 11.04
CA SER A 40 -2.03 7.64 10.26
C SER A 40 -0.64 7.54 10.86
N ASN A 41 -0.17 6.32 11.12
CA ASN A 41 1.19 6.08 11.60
C ASN A 41 2.28 6.37 10.56
N THR A 42 1.93 6.41 9.26
CA THR A 42 2.89 6.59 8.16
C THR A 42 2.80 7.96 7.50
N GLY A 43 1.82 8.78 7.86
CA GLY A 43 1.51 10.03 7.16
C GLY A 43 0.77 9.84 5.82
N TYR A 44 0.41 8.60 5.47
CA TYR A 44 -0.35 8.27 4.27
C TYR A 44 -1.68 7.58 4.61
N SER A 45 -2.69 7.79 3.77
CA SER A 45 -4.01 7.16 3.89
C SER A 45 -4.43 6.53 2.57
N MET A 46 -5.28 5.51 2.64
CA MET A 46 -5.81 4.85 1.44
C MET A 46 -6.89 5.71 0.79
N ARG A 47 -6.78 5.95 -0.52
CA ARG A 47 -7.82 6.57 -1.35
C ARG A 47 -8.47 5.61 -2.33
N LYS A 48 -7.81 4.51 -2.67
CA LYS A 48 -8.34 3.48 -3.58
C LYS A 48 -9.65 2.93 -3.02
N PHE A 49 -10.63 2.68 -3.90
CA PHE A 49 -12.01 2.26 -3.58
C PHE A 49 -12.92 3.29 -2.92
N LEU A 50 -12.39 4.46 -2.52
CA LEU A 50 -13.20 5.54 -1.99
C LEU A 50 -13.85 6.33 -3.13
N ASP A 51 -15.17 6.51 -3.04
CA ASP A 51 -15.91 7.37 -3.94
C ASP A 51 -15.77 8.83 -3.49
N PRO A 52 -15.18 9.72 -4.31
CA PRO A 52 -14.98 11.13 -3.95
C PRO A 52 -16.30 11.91 -3.83
N SER A 53 -17.41 11.38 -4.35
CA SER A 53 -18.74 11.99 -4.25
C SER A 53 -19.53 11.53 -3.04
N TYR A 54 -18.99 10.61 -2.22
CA TYR A 54 -19.70 10.05 -1.09
C TYR A 54 -19.93 11.10 0.01
N ASP A 55 -21.20 11.26 0.40
CA ASP A 55 -21.60 12.08 1.54
C ASP A 55 -21.63 11.25 2.82
N ALA A 56 -20.60 11.40 3.64
CA ALA A 56 -20.48 10.72 4.92
C ALA A 56 -21.48 11.22 5.99
N THR A 57 -22.22 12.31 5.73
CA THR A 57 -23.27 12.83 6.63
C THR A 57 -24.65 12.21 6.36
N GLY A 58 -24.82 11.57 5.20
CA GLY A 58 -26.05 10.91 4.81
C GLY A 58 -26.25 9.55 5.50
N THR A 59 -27.44 8.98 5.36
CA THR A 59 -27.77 7.64 5.86
C THR A 59 -27.58 6.55 4.80
N THR A 60 -27.23 6.93 3.57
CA THR A 60 -27.06 6.00 2.45
C THR A 60 -25.70 5.34 2.56
N MET A 61 -25.68 4.01 2.64
CA MET A 61 -24.45 3.25 2.59
C MET A 61 -23.91 3.21 1.17
N HIS A 62 -22.60 3.42 1.03
CA HIS A 62 -21.92 3.21 -0.24
C HIS A 62 -21.67 1.71 -0.47
N THR A 63 -21.78 1.26 -1.71
CA THR A 63 -21.65 -0.16 -2.09
C THR A 63 -20.58 -0.36 -3.17
N THR A 64 -19.41 0.27 -3.03
CA THR A 64 -18.27 0.01 -3.93
C THR A 64 -18.02 -1.50 -4.01
N PRO A 65 -18.12 -2.11 -5.21
CA PRO A 65 -17.88 -3.54 -5.35
C PRO A 65 -16.40 -3.85 -5.12
N TRP A 66 -16.14 -4.94 -4.40
CA TRP A 66 -14.79 -5.47 -4.25
C TRP A 66 -14.41 -6.30 -5.47
N PHE A 67 -13.29 -5.99 -6.11
CA PHE A 67 -12.79 -6.76 -7.23
C PHE A 67 -12.02 -7.97 -6.72
N PHE A 68 -12.55 -9.17 -6.94
CA PHE A 68 -11.80 -10.42 -6.72
C PHE A 68 -10.87 -10.75 -7.90
N ILE A 69 -11.33 -10.48 -9.12
CA ILE A 69 -10.58 -10.66 -10.37
C ILE A 69 -10.95 -9.52 -11.30
N ARG A 70 -9.97 -8.97 -12.00
CA ARG A 70 -10.18 -7.95 -13.03
C ARG A 70 -9.17 -8.06 -14.16
N LEU A 71 -9.48 -7.45 -15.30
CA LEU A 71 -8.74 -7.65 -16.55
C LEU A 71 -7.24 -7.35 -16.45
N SER A 72 -6.82 -6.31 -15.72
CA SER A 72 -5.39 -6.01 -15.57
C SER A 72 -4.62 -7.13 -14.89
N GLU A 73 -5.23 -7.84 -13.92
CA GLU A 73 -4.61 -9.00 -13.30
C GLU A 73 -4.44 -10.13 -14.33
N ILE A 74 -5.43 -10.35 -15.20
CA ILE A 74 -5.36 -11.38 -16.25
C ILE A 74 -4.20 -11.08 -17.21
N TYR A 75 -4.04 -9.82 -17.62
CA TYR A 75 -2.90 -9.40 -18.46
C TYR A 75 -1.55 -9.62 -17.76
N LEU A 76 -1.46 -9.29 -16.46
CA LEU A 76 -0.23 -9.48 -15.71
C LEU A 76 0.05 -10.96 -15.41
N ASN A 77 -0.97 -11.79 -15.21
CA ASN A 77 -0.78 -13.24 -15.07
C ASN A 77 -0.25 -13.84 -16.37
N TYR A 78 -0.79 -13.43 -17.52
CA TYR A 78 -0.30 -13.87 -18.83
C TYR A 78 1.13 -13.39 -19.08
N ALA A 79 1.43 -12.11 -18.80
CA ALA A 79 2.77 -11.56 -18.94
C ALA A 79 3.79 -12.35 -18.12
N GLU A 80 3.46 -12.71 -16.88
CA GLU A 80 4.33 -13.53 -16.04
C GLU A 80 4.63 -14.89 -16.66
N CYS A 81 3.59 -15.59 -17.12
CA CYS A 81 3.77 -16.87 -17.81
C CYS A 81 4.68 -16.73 -19.03
N GLN A 82 4.54 -15.65 -19.80
CA GLN A 82 5.41 -15.40 -20.96
C GLN A 82 6.86 -15.13 -20.56
N ILE A 83 7.12 -14.43 -19.44
CA ILE A 83 8.47 -14.26 -18.90
C ILE A 83 9.07 -15.61 -18.53
N GLU A 84 8.33 -16.49 -17.84
CA GLU A 84 8.81 -17.84 -17.48
C GLU A 84 9.10 -18.71 -18.71
N LEU A 85 8.36 -18.51 -19.81
CA LEU A 85 8.58 -19.19 -21.09
C LEU A 85 9.71 -18.57 -21.92
N GLY A 86 10.26 -17.43 -21.51
CA GLY A 86 11.29 -16.68 -22.24
C GLY A 86 10.76 -15.79 -23.38
N ASN A 87 9.44 -15.63 -23.49
CA ASN A 87 8.77 -14.82 -24.51
C ASN A 87 8.65 -13.35 -24.08
N ASN A 88 9.79 -12.69 -23.85
CA ASN A 88 9.83 -11.37 -23.23
C ASN A 88 9.13 -10.27 -24.04
N SER A 89 9.18 -10.32 -25.39
CA SER A 89 8.48 -9.35 -26.23
C SER A 89 6.96 -9.41 -26.04
N GLU A 90 6.40 -10.62 -25.91
CA GLU A 90 4.97 -10.83 -25.66
C GLU A 90 4.61 -10.36 -24.25
N ALA A 91 5.41 -10.72 -23.24
CA ALA A 91 5.21 -10.23 -21.88
C ALA A 91 5.17 -8.69 -21.80
N LEU A 92 6.12 -8.05 -22.50
CA LEU A 92 6.22 -6.59 -22.55
C LEU A 92 4.97 -5.94 -23.17
N GLU A 93 4.36 -6.57 -24.18
CA GLU A 93 3.10 -6.09 -24.75
C GLU A 93 2.00 -6.01 -23.67
N TYR A 94 1.82 -7.08 -22.89
CA TYR A 94 0.75 -7.14 -21.89
C TYR A 94 1.01 -6.25 -20.67
N ILE A 95 2.26 -6.10 -20.25
CA ILE A 95 2.66 -5.08 -19.26
C ILE A 95 2.26 -3.69 -19.77
N ASN A 96 2.57 -3.38 -21.04
CA ASN A 96 2.29 -2.08 -21.63
C ASN A 96 0.80 -1.81 -21.86
N LYS A 97 -0.06 -2.82 -21.99
CA LYS A 97 -1.53 -2.62 -21.98
C LYS A 97 -2.00 -1.99 -20.66
N VAL A 98 -1.44 -2.43 -19.52
CA VAL A 98 -1.78 -1.88 -18.20
C VAL A 98 -1.27 -0.44 -18.07
N ARG A 99 0.00 -0.22 -18.43
CA ARG A 99 0.67 1.09 -18.36
C ARG A 99 0.00 2.14 -19.23
N THR A 100 -0.37 1.78 -20.47
CA THR A 100 -1.04 2.68 -21.41
C THR A 100 -2.38 3.15 -20.86
N ARG A 101 -3.18 2.25 -20.26
CA ARG A 101 -4.44 2.61 -19.60
C ARG A 101 -4.20 3.57 -18.43
N ALA A 102 -3.12 3.37 -17.69
CA ALA A 102 -2.71 4.24 -16.58
C ALA A 102 -2.00 5.54 -17.02
N LEU A 103 -1.92 5.82 -18.33
CA LEU A 103 -1.23 6.99 -18.89
C LEU A 103 0.27 7.07 -18.53
N LEU A 104 0.89 5.91 -18.34
CA LEU A 104 2.32 5.78 -18.08
C LEU A 104 3.10 5.53 -19.36
N PRO A 105 4.38 5.98 -19.45
CA PRO A 105 5.24 5.60 -20.56
C PRO A 105 5.41 4.08 -20.62
N PRO A 106 5.62 3.49 -21.81
CA PRO A 106 5.85 2.06 -21.93
C PRO A 106 7.08 1.63 -21.12
N ALA A 107 7.03 0.42 -20.57
CA ALA A 107 8.17 -0.26 -19.99
C ALA A 107 9.25 -0.51 -21.05
N THR A 108 10.51 -0.54 -20.63
CA THR A 108 11.67 -0.60 -21.52
C THR A 108 11.97 -2.02 -21.99
N GLY A 109 11.65 -3.02 -21.17
CA GLY A 109 12.03 -4.42 -21.37
C GLY A 109 13.47 -4.75 -20.97
N GLU A 110 14.26 -3.80 -20.45
CA GLU A 110 15.67 -4.02 -20.08
C GLU A 110 15.82 -5.03 -18.93
N ASP A 111 15.02 -4.86 -17.88
CA ASP A 111 14.83 -5.85 -16.81
C ASP A 111 13.34 -6.16 -16.70
N ILE A 112 12.87 -7.01 -17.62
CA ILE A 112 11.44 -7.32 -17.73
C ILE A 112 10.87 -7.93 -16.45
N ARG A 113 11.68 -8.66 -15.66
CA ARG A 113 11.22 -9.23 -14.39
C ARG A 113 10.97 -8.13 -13.38
N ALA A 114 11.93 -7.23 -13.19
CA ALA A 114 11.78 -6.13 -12.25
C ALA A 114 10.64 -5.18 -12.66
N GLU A 115 10.54 -4.86 -13.95
CA GLU A 115 9.45 -4.04 -14.49
C GLU A 115 8.08 -4.70 -14.26
N TYR A 116 7.98 -6.01 -14.50
CA TYR A 116 6.78 -6.79 -14.23
C TYR A 116 6.37 -6.77 -12.76
N GLU A 117 7.31 -7.07 -11.85
CA GLU A 117 7.04 -7.12 -10.41
C GLU A 117 6.62 -5.74 -9.87
N TYR A 118 7.23 -4.68 -10.38
CA TYR A 118 6.85 -3.31 -10.07
C TYR A 118 5.44 -2.98 -10.59
N GLU A 119 5.15 -3.28 -11.85
CA GLU A 119 3.84 -3.02 -12.45
C GLU A 119 2.73 -3.74 -11.69
N ARG A 120 2.93 -5.02 -11.36
CA ARG A 120 1.98 -5.80 -10.58
C ARG A 120 1.78 -5.22 -9.18
N GLN A 121 2.85 -4.79 -8.52
CA GLN A 121 2.78 -4.19 -7.19
C GLN A 121 1.93 -2.92 -7.18
N ILE A 122 2.15 -2.02 -8.14
CA ILE A 122 1.46 -0.73 -8.20
C ILE A 122 0.01 -0.91 -8.65
N GLU A 123 -0.21 -1.66 -9.73
CA GLU A 123 -1.54 -1.85 -10.30
C GLU A 123 -2.49 -2.53 -9.29
N LEU A 124 -2.02 -3.58 -8.60
CA LEU A 124 -2.81 -4.40 -7.68
C LEU A 124 -2.62 -4.00 -6.20
N VAL A 125 -2.08 -2.80 -5.93
CA VAL A 125 -1.92 -2.31 -4.56
C VAL A 125 -3.28 -2.30 -3.83
N PHE A 126 -3.29 -2.77 -2.58
CA PHE A 126 -4.49 -2.90 -1.75
C PHE A 126 -5.58 -3.87 -2.26
N GLU A 127 -5.26 -4.75 -3.22
CA GLU A 127 -6.19 -5.77 -3.74
C GLU A 127 -5.88 -7.19 -3.20
N GLY A 128 -5.09 -7.30 -2.13
CA GLY A 128 -4.78 -8.58 -1.48
C GLY A 128 -3.68 -9.42 -2.15
N GLN A 129 -3.07 -8.94 -3.23
CA GLN A 129 -2.15 -9.72 -4.06
C GLN A 129 -0.71 -9.78 -3.51
N ARG A 130 -0.17 -8.65 -3.03
CA ARG A 130 1.27 -8.51 -2.69
C ARG A 130 1.80 -9.57 -1.73
N TRP A 131 1.01 -10.00 -0.76
CA TRP A 131 1.43 -11.03 0.19
C TRP A 131 1.62 -12.38 -0.51
N PHE A 132 0.69 -12.80 -1.38
CA PHE A 132 0.81 -14.04 -2.13
C PHE A 132 1.92 -13.96 -3.18
N ASP A 133 2.08 -12.80 -3.84
CA ASP A 133 3.15 -12.57 -4.81
C ASP A 133 4.54 -12.74 -4.20
N LEU A 134 4.83 -12.06 -3.08
CA LEU A 134 6.11 -12.21 -2.41
C LEU A 134 6.36 -13.64 -1.90
N ARG A 135 5.30 -14.36 -1.50
CA ARG A 135 5.40 -15.75 -1.07
C ARG A 135 5.77 -16.69 -2.21
N ARG A 136 5.05 -16.64 -3.33
CA ARG A 136 5.29 -17.54 -4.48
C ARG A 136 6.60 -17.23 -5.18
N TRP A 137 7.06 -15.98 -5.16
CA TRP A 137 8.38 -15.58 -5.64
C TRP A 137 9.51 -15.85 -4.65
N LYS A 138 9.21 -16.29 -3.42
CA LYS A 138 10.17 -16.47 -2.32
C LYS A 138 10.98 -15.20 -1.99
N LYS A 139 10.36 -14.03 -2.12
CA LYS A 139 10.95 -12.71 -1.85
C LYS A 139 10.49 -12.09 -0.53
N MET A 140 9.86 -12.87 0.35
CA MET A 140 9.37 -12.35 1.64
C MET A 140 10.52 -11.84 2.52
N TYR A 141 11.64 -12.56 2.61
CA TYR A 141 12.78 -12.09 3.39
C TYR A 141 13.28 -10.73 2.90
N GLU A 142 13.52 -10.63 1.59
CA GLU A 142 14.09 -9.45 0.94
C GLU A 142 13.16 -8.24 0.98
N GLU A 143 11.87 -8.41 0.71
CA GLU A 143 10.93 -7.30 0.54
C GLU A 143 10.08 -7.02 1.79
N TYR A 144 9.60 -8.06 2.48
CA TYR A 144 8.71 -7.89 3.63
C TYR A 144 9.47 -7.53 4.91
N SER A 145 10.75 -7.91 5.03
CA SER A 145 11.56 -7.57 6.21
C SER A 145 12.20 -6.17 6.14
N LYS A 146 12.03 -5.44 5.04
CA LYS A 146 12.50 -4.06 4.94
C LYS A 146 11.80 -3.19 5.99
N PRO A 147 12.51 -2.26 6.66
CA PRO A 147 11.87 -1.28 7.53
C PRO A 147 10.84 -0.48 6.74
N ILE A 148 9.68 -0.26 7.35
CA ILE A 148 8.63 0.59 6.79
C ILE A 148 8.87 1.99 7.30
N TYR A 149 9.05 2.91 6.35
CA TYR A 149 9.23 4.32 6.63
C TYR A 149 7.89 5.07 6.52
N GLY A 150 7.70 6.03 7.41
CA GLY A 150 6.63 7.01 7.35
C GLY A 150 7.19 8.38 6.97
N VAL A 151 6.31 9.26 6.50
CA VAL A 151 6.63 10.68 6.35
C VAL A 151 6.19 11.42 7.61
N THR A 152 7.09 12.22 8.16
CA THR A 152 6.78 13.21 9.21
C THR A 152 6.85 14.60 8.57
N ILE A 153 5.81 15.41 8.79
CA ILE A 153 5.71 16.74 8.20
C ILE A 153 5.67 17.75 9.33
N GLY A 154 6.60 18.70 9.33
CA GLY A 154 6.64 19.81 10.27
C GLY A 154 6.23 21.10 9.59
N LYS A 155 5.39 21.91 10.24
CA LYS A 155 5.00 23.23 9.76
C LYS A 155 5.64 24.30 10.63
N PHE A 156 6.38 25.20 9.99
CA PHE A 156 7.16 26.26 10.66
C PHE A 156 6.77 27.63 10.15
N LYS A 157 6.89 28.64 11.00
CA LYS A 157 6.72 30.03 10.61
C LYS A 157 8.05 30.60 10.11
N ASN A 158 7.99 31.37 9.04
CA ASN A 158 9.11 32.14 8.51
C ASN A 158 9.14 33.53 9.15
N GLU A 159 10.29 34.21 9.06
CA GLU A 159 10.47 35.58 9.57
C GLU A 159 9.51 36.58 8.92
N ASP A 160 9.14 36.36 7.66
CA ASP A 160 8.17 37.15 6.91
C ASP A 160 6.70 36.88 7.29
N GLY A 161 6.46 35.95 8.22
CA GLY A 161 5.14 35.55 8.69
C GLY A 161 4.43 34.49 7.83
N THR A 162 5.04 34.04 6.73
CA THR A 162 4.54 32.91 5.93
C THR A 162 4.86 31.57 6.62
N TYR A 163 4.30 30.47 6.09
CA TYR A 163 4.58 29.13 6.60
C TYR A 163 5.38 28.32 5.58
N ARG A 164 6.32 27.50 6.07
CA ARG A 164 6.99 26.46 5.30
C ARG A 164 6.70 25.08 5.90
N LYS A 165 6.79 24.06 5.06
CA LYS A 165 6.72 22.65 5.47
C LYS A 165 8.08 22.00 5.27
N GLU A 166 8.52 21.25 6.26
CA GLU A 166 9.71 20.39 6.18
C GLU A 166 9.27 18.93 6.28
N TYR A 167 9.95 18.07 5.54
CA TYR A 167 9.57 16.66 5.37
C TYR A 167 10.73 15.76 5.78
N TRP A 168 10.45 14.80 6.66
CA TRP A 168 11.37 13.75 7.06
C TRP A 168 10.81 12.39 6.66
N THR A 169 11.62 11.58 5.97
CA THR A 169 11.21 10.28 5.42
C THR A 169 12.03 9.11 5.96
N ASP A 170 12.87 9.36 6.96
CA ASP A 170 13.74 8.38 7.63
C ASP A 170 13.10 7.79 8.91
N ASN A 171 11.87 8.21 9.23
CA ASN A 171 11.14 7.71 10.40
C ASN A 171 10.68 6.25 10.19
N ILE A 172 11.26 5.32 10.95
CA ILE A 172 10.88 3.91 10.92
C ILE A 172 9.61 3.71 11.75
N VAL A 173 8.51 3.38 11.06
CA VAL A 173 7.20 3.13 11.68
C VAL A 173 7.07 1.69 12.14
N SER A 174 7.67 0.74 11.42
CA SER A 174 7.61 -0.67 11.76
C SER A 174 8.79 -1.43 11.16
N THR A 175 9.42 -2.27 11.97
CA THR A 175 10.36 -3.29 11.53
C THR A 175 9.65 -4.65 11.56
N ARG A 176 9.66 -5.34 10.43
CA ARG A 176 9.07 -6.68 10.30
C ARG A 176 10.20 -7.69 10.09
N VAL A 177 10.01 -8.91 10.57
CA VAL A 177 11.02 -9.96 10.49
C VAL A 177 10.41 -11.19 9.83
N PHE A 178 10.89 -11.54 8.65
CA PHE A 178 10.59 -12.80 7.97
C PHE A 178 11.84 -13.69 7.96
N ASN A 179 12.24 -14.22 9.11
CA ASN A 179 13.54 -14.87 9.31
C ASN A 179 13.53 -16.40 9.19
N ASN A 180 12.44 -17.00 8.73
CA ASN A 180 12.29 -18.44 8.69
C ASN A 180 11.37 -18.89 7.56
N ASP A 181 11.77 -19.92 6.82
CA ASP A 181 11.00 -20.54 5.73
C ASP A 181 9.65 -21.09 6.18
N LYS A 182 9.49 -21.42 7.48
CA LYS A 182 8.19 -21.81 8.05
C LYS A 182 7.12 -20.74 7.85
N LEU A 183 7.50 -19.46 7.78
CA LEU A 183 6.60 -18.31 7.63
C LEU A 183 5.99 -18.19 6.21
N TYR A 184 6.46 -18.98 5.24
CA TYR A 184 5.80 -19.10 3.93
C TYR A 184 4.44 -19.80 4.03
N TRP A 185 4.18 -20.50 5.13
CA TRP A 185 3.00 -21.31 5.32
C TRP A 185 2.10 -20.71 6.42
N VAL A 186 0.79 -20.90 6.30
CA VAL A 186 -0.17 -20.49 7.33
C VAL A 186 -0.35 -21.65 8.30
N PRO A 187 -0.11 -21.47 9.60
CA PRO A 187 -0.15 -22.57 10.55
C PRO A 187 -1.55 -23.16 10.67
N VAL A 188 -1.61 -24.49 10.74
CA VAL A 188 -2.84 -25.19 11.12
C VAL A 188 -3.11 -24.90 12.60
N PRO A 189 -4.32 -24.44 12.98
CA PRO A 189 -4.62 -24.14 14.37
C PRO A 189 -4.42 -25.36 15.28
N ARG A 190 -3.81 -25.15 16.46
CA ARG A 190 -3.45 -26.25 17.38
C ARG A 190 -4.65 -27.13 17.78
N TRP A 191 -5.83 -26.54 17.92
CA TRP A 191 -7.04 -27.28 18.24
C TRP A 191 -7.49 -28.21 17.11
N GLU A 192 -7.13 -27.94 15.86
CA GLU A 192 -7.45 -28.82 14.72
C GLU A 192 -6.46 -30.00 14.66
N LEU A 193 -5.17 -29.76 14.92
CA LEU A 193 -4.16 -30.82 15.07
C LEU A 193 -4.54 -31.83 16.16
N ASN A 194 -5.12 -31.35 17.26
CA ASN A 194 -5.54 -32.21 18.37
C ASN A 194 -6.75 -33.10 18.04
N LYS A 195 -7.54 -32.77 17.00
CA LYS A 195 -8.72 -33.58 16.62
C LYS A 195 -8.35 -34.82 15.82
N SER A 196 -7.26 -34.77 15.06
CA SER A 196 -6.89 -35.86 14.16
C SER A 196 -5.38 -36.05 14.10
N LYS A 197 -4.95 -37.28 14.42
CA LYS A 197 -3.55 -37.70 14.28
C LYS A 197 -3.08 -37.82 12.83
N LEU A 198 -4.00 -37.65 11.86
CA LEU A 198 -3.68 -37.68 10.42
C LEU A 198 -3.24 -36.30 9.89
N ILE A 199 -3.40 -35.24 10.67
CA ILE A 199 -2.99 -33.89 10.26
C ILE A 199 -1.54 -33.68 10.69
N ASP A 200 -0.67 -33.47 9.71
CA ASP A 200 0.72 -33.12 9.94
C ASP A 200 0.85 -31.62 10.27
N ALA A 201 1.64 -31.33 11.30
CA ALA A 201 1.94 -29.98 11.75
C ALA A 201 3.22 -29.41 11.08
N ALA A 202 3.89 -30.18 10.23
CA ALA A 202 4.93 -29.64 9.37
C ALA A 202 4.35 -28.63 8.35
N PRO A 203 5.08 -27.54 8.04
CA PRO A 203 6.43 -27.21 8.49
C PRO A 203 6.48 -26.35 9.77
N TYR A 204 5.39 -26.18 10.52
CA TYR A 204 5.25 -25.15 11.56
C TYR A 204 5.89 -25.52 12.92
N GLU A 205 6.05 -26.82 13.22
CA GLU A 205 6.70 -27.32 14.45
C GLU A 205 8.23 -27.27 14.39
#